data_AF-A0A4R8W9C8-F1
#
_entry.id   AF-A0A4R8W9C8-F1
#
_cell.length_a   1.000
_cell.length_b   1.000
_cell.length_c   1.000
_cell.angle_alpha   90.00
_cell.angle_beta   90.00
_cell.angle_gamma   90.00
#
_symmetry.space_group_name_H-M   'P 1'
#
loop_
_entity.id
_entity.type
_entity.pdbx_description
1 polymer ?
#
loop_
_entity_poly.entity_id
_entity_poly.type
_entity_poly.pdbx_seq_one_letter_code
_entity_poly.pdbx_strand_id
1 'polypeptide(L)'
;MANVQAVSAVGTRYWTVPIVRAALALVPAAAITFNANHSAEFGLFAFGAFALLSGLAVGVLSRRTLADPRDRSLFLVQGSVGVTAGTIALVFHGGGLGFFLYLVTVWAAVTGFAELYSGIRARRRDPGERDWMLVGALTAVLALVFLLLPPNAVVSVGLFGAYLVLLGVYLVIAGLSLKWATPAARVDPAPPNDSDTL
;
A
#
# COMPACT_ATOMS: atom_id res chain seq x y z
N MET A 1 -0.48 -41.33 7.48
CA MET A 1 -1.04 -40.14 8.17
C MET A 1 -0.96 -38.97 7.22
N ALA A 2 -2.10 -38.48 6.78
CA ALA A 2 -2.23 -37.49 5.72
C ALA A 2 -1.67 -36.12 6.16
N ASN A 3 -0.72 -35.58 5.38
CA ASN A 3 -0.41 -34.16 5.42
C ASN A 3 -1.63 -33.43 4.84
N VAL A 4 -2.50 -32.95 5.74
CA VAL A 4 -3.57 -32.01 5.40
C VAL A 4 -2.87 -30.77 4.83
N GLN A 5 -2.93 -30.64 3.51
CA GLN A 5 -2.50 -29.45 2.81
C GLN A 5 -3.19 -28.25 3.45
N ALA A 6 -2.39 -27.34 4.00
CA ALA A 6 -2.87 -26.08 4.55
C ALA A 6 -3.65 -25.36 3.45
N VAL A 7 -4.97 -25.37 3.57
CA VAL A 7 -5.87 -24.57 2.75
C VAL A 7 -5.35 -23.14 2.82
N SER A 8 -5.01 -22.57 1.67
CA SER A 8 -4.58 -21.17 1.53
C SER A 8 -5.67 -20.27 2.09
N ALA A 9 -5.52 -19.89 3.36
CA ALA A 9 -6.46 -19.10 4.14
C ALA A 9 -6.35 -17.60 3.77
N VAL A 10 -6.40 -17.28 2.47
CA VAL A 10 -6.69 -15.92 2.03
C VAL A 10 -8.21 -15.78 2.10
N GLY A 11 -8.71 -15.15 3.17
CA GLY A 11 -10.15 -15.00 3.38
C GLY A 11 -10.86 -14.41 2.15
N THR A 12 -12.07 -14.89 1.86
CA THR A 12 -12.94 -14.53 0.71
C THR A 12 -13.19 -13.01 0.49
N ARG A 13 -12.72 -12.16 1.41
CA ARG A 13 -12.81 -10.69 1.39
C ARG A 13 -11.46 -9.97 1.38
N TYR A 14 -10.34 -10.65 1.15
CA TYR A 14 -9.03 -9.98 1.13
C TYR A 14 -8.93 -8.91 0.01
N TRP A 15 -9.63 -9.13 -1.12
CA TRP A 15 -9.71 -8.16 -2.22
C TRP A 15 -10.28 -6.78 -1.80
N THR A 16 -11.06 -6.71 -0.72
CA THR A 16 -11.60 -5.41 -0.22
C THR A 16 -10.50 -4.51 0.36
N VAL A 17 -9.41 -5.08 0.87
CA VAL A 17 -8.30 -4.33 1.49
C VAL A 17 -7.66 -3.33 0.51
N PRO A 18 -7.14 -3.76 -0.66
CA PRO A 18 -6.55 -2.84 -1.63
C PRO A 18 -7.58 -1.88 -2.24
N ILE A 19 -8.84 -2.29 -2.43
CA ILE A 19 -9.89 -1.41 -2.95
C ILE A 19 -10.19 -0.24 -2.00
N VAL A 20 -10.30 -0.51 -0.69
CA VAL A 20 -10.49 0.56 0.31
C VAL A 20 -9.30 1.52 0.32
N ARG A 21 -8.07 1.00 0.29
CA ARG A 21 -6.86 1.83 0.20
C ARG A 21 -6.79 2.63 -1.09
N ALA A 22 -7.24 2.06 -2.21
CA ALA A 22 -7.30 2.76 -3.48
C ALA A 22 -8.26 3.95 -3.41
N ALA A 23 -9.46 3.77 -2.84
CA ALA A 23 -10.41 4.87 -2.65
C ALA A 23 -9.80 5.98 -1.79
N LEU A 24 -9.12 5.63 -0.70
CA LEU A 24 -8.44 6.60 0.17
C LEU A 24 -7.31 7.37 -0.53
N ALA A 25 -6.65 6.77 -1.53
CA ALA A 25 -5.63 7.44 -2.33
C ALA A 25 -6.26 8.32 -3.44
N LEU A 26 -7.27 7.80 -4.14
CA LEU A 26 -7.85 8.45 -5.32
C LEU A 26 -8.69 9.69 -4.98
N VAL A 27 -9.34 9.73 -3.81
CA VAL A 27 -10.11 10.91 -3.36
C VAL A 27 -9.22 12.16 -3.23
N PRO A 28 -8.12 12.15 -2.43
CA PRO A 28 -7.21 13.29 -2.36
C PRO A 28 -6.46 13.51 -3.67
N ALA A 29 -6.17 12.47 -4.46
CA ALA A 29 -5.58 12.65 -5.79
C ALA A 29 -6.48 13.49 -6.70
N ALA A 30 -7.77 13.16 -6.80
CA ALA A 30 -8.74 13.93 -7.58
C ALA A 30 -8.87 15.37 -7.05
N ALA A 31 -8.91 15.53 -5.72
CA ALA A 31 -8.96 16.85 -5.10
C ALA A 31 -7.72 17.70 -5.46
N ILE A 32 -6.53 17.10 -5.55
CA ILE A 32 -5.31 17.78 -5.98
C ILE A 32 -5.35 18.11 -7.48
N THR A 33 -5.69 17.14 -8.33
CA THR A 33 -5.66 17.31 -9.78
C THR A 33 -6.65 18.37 -10.29
N PHE A 34 -7.84 18.45 -9.70
CA PHE A 34 -8.89 19.35 -10.16
C PHE A 34 -8.95 20.68 -9.40
N ASN A 35 -8.07 20.89 -8.41
CA ASN A 35 -7.99 22.15 -7.68
C ASN A 35 -6.80 22.98 -8.17
N ALA A 36 -7.05 24.23 -8.57
CA ALA A 36 -5.98 25.13 -8.98
C ALA A 36 -5.03 25.49 -7.82
N ASN A 37 -5.52 25.47 -6.57
CA ASN A 37 -4.73 25.78 -5.39
C ASN A 37 -3.82 24.62 -5.00
N HIS A 38 -2.56 24.70 -5.41
CA HIS A 38 -1.50 23.77 -5.03
C HIS A 38 -0.60 24.36 -3.92
N SER A 39 -1.21 25.04 -2.94
CA SER A 39 -0.46 25.53 -1.77
C SER A 39 0.05 24.37 -0.91
N ALA A 40 1.16 24.60 -0.20
CA ALA A 40 1.71 23.62 0.73
C ALA A 40 0.73 23.26 1.86
N GLU A 41 -0.09 24.22 2.29
CA GLU A 41 -1.14 23.99 3.29
C GLU A 41 -2.19 23.00 2.79
N PHE A 42 -2.68 23.18 1.56
CA PHE A 42 -3.61 22.24 0.94
C PHE A 42 -2.96 20.86 0.76
N GLY A 43 -1.69 20.82 0.34
CA GLY A 43 -0.92 19.58 0.24
C GLY A 43 -0.78 18.85 1.57
N LEU A 44 -0.48 19.56 2.65
CA LEU A 44 -0.39 19.01 4.02
C LEU A 44 -1.73 18.46 4.49
N PHE A 45 -2.82 19.17 4.24
CA PHE A 45 -4.15 18.70 4.58
C PHE A 45 -4.52 17.42 3.81
N ALA A 46 -4.30 17.40 2.49
CA ALA A 46 -4.57 16.25 1.64
C ALA A 46 -3.70 15.04 2.02
N PHE A 47 -2.39 15.25 2.21
CA PHE A 47 -1.47 14.23 2.71
C PHE A 47 -1.89 13.73 4.10
N GLY A 48 -2.25 14.64 5.01
CA GLY A 48 -2.62 14.31 6.38
C GLY A 48 -3.86 13.43 6.44
N ALA A 49 -4.91 13.81 5.72
CA ALA A 49 -6.13 13.03 5.60
C ALA A 49 -5.86 11.65 4.99
N PHE A 50 -5.11 11.60 3.88
CA PHE A 50 -4.70 10.36 3.23
C PHE A 50 -3.93 9.43 4.17
N ALA A 51 -2.85 9.93 4.79
CA ALA A 51 -1.93 9.14 5.60
C ALA A 51 -2.61 8.63 6.88
N LEU A 52 -3.44 9.47 7.51
CA LEU A 52 -4.20 9.10 8.69
C LEU A 52 -5.24 8.01 8.36
N LEU A 53 -6.10 8.25 7.38
CA LEU A 53 -7.16 7.30 7.02
C LEU A 53 -6.57 5.98 6.49
N SER A 54 -5.51 6.06 5.67
CA SER A 54 -4.84 4.87 5.15
C SER A 54 -4.13 4.10 6.27
N GLY A 55 -3.46 4.79 7.20
CA GLY A 55 -2.81 4.17 8.34
C GLY A 55 -3.80 3.47 9.27
N LEU A 56 -4.95 4.10 9.54
CA LEU A 56 -6.04 3.50 10.31
C LEU A 56 -6.65 2.29 9.59
N ALA A 57 -6.93 2.40 8.29
CA ALA A 57 -7.47 1.30 7.49
C ALA A 57 -6.52 0.09 7.50
N VAL A 58 -5.22 0.33 7.30
CA VAL A 58 -4.19 -0.71 7.38
C VAL A 58 -4.13 -1.34 8.77
N GLY A 59 -4.15 -0.54 9.84
CA GLY A 59 -4.14 -1.05 11.22
C GLY A 59 -5.34 -1.93 11.56
N VAL A 60 -6.55 -1.58 11.07
CA VAL A 60 -7.77 -2.36 11.29
C VAL A 60 -7.81 -3.63 10.43
N LEU A 61 -7.47 -3.52 9.13
CA LEU A 61 -7.57 -4.64 8.20
C LEU A 61 -6.45 -5.66 8.42
N SER A 62 -5.22 -5.21 8.70
CA SER A 62 -4.07 -6.07 8.99
C SER A 62 -4.33 -7.01 10.18
N ARG A 63 -4.98 -6.50 11.24
CA ARG A 63 -5.35 -7.31 12.41
C ARG A 63 -6.37 -8.42 12.09
N ARG A 64 -7.16 -8.29 11.03
CA ARG A 64 -8.26 -9.20 10.69
C ARG A 64 -7.93 -10.21 9.60
N THR A 65 -6.96 -9.93 8.72
CA THR A 65 -6.77 -10.73 7.50
C THR A 65 -5.42 -11.42 7.37
N LEU A 66 -4.41 -11.07 8.18
CA LEU A 66 -3.07 -11.65 8.07
C LEU A 66 -2.82 -12.69 9.16
N ALA A 67 -2.52 -13.92 8.72
CA ALA A 67 -2.17 -15.03 9.60
C ALA A 67 -0.66 -15.05 9.94
N ASP A 68 0.21 -14.52 9.08
CA ASP A 68 1.65 -14.47 9.32
C ASP A 68 2.03 -13.33 10.29
N PRO A 69 2.69 -13.61 11.42
CA PRO A 69 3.17 -12.61 12.36
C PRO A 69 4.11 -11.56 11.75
N ARG A 70 4.87 -11.91 10.71
CA ARG A 70 5.85 -11.02 10.07
C ARG A 70 5.18 -9.92 9.27
N ASP A 71 4.23 -10.28 8.41
CA ASP A 71 3.45 -9.32 7.63
C ASP A 71 2.67 -8.39 8.57
N ARG A 72 2.12 -8.93 9.65
CA ARG A 72 1.40 -8.16 10.65
C ARG A 72 2.27 -7.10 11.32
N SER A 73 3.54 -7.41 11.63
CA SER A 73 4.47 -6.44 12.22
C SER A 73 4.79 -5.29 11.27
N LEU A 74 4.95 -5.57 9.97
CA LEU A 74 5.26 -4.57 8.95
C LEU A 74 4.07 -3.64 8.70
N PHE A 75 2.86 -4.19 8.58
CA PHE A 75 1.65 -3.38 8.44
C PHE A 75 1.35 -2.55 9.69
N LEU A 76 1.70 -3.03 10.89
CA LEU A 76 1.59 -2.23 12.11
C LEU A 76 2.56 -1.05 12.10
N VAL A 77 3.81 -1.26 11.71
CA VAL A 77 4.80 -0.18 11.58
C VAL A 77 4.32 0.83 10.55
N GLN A 78 3.96 0.41 9.35
CA GLN A 78 3.45 1.30 8.30
C GLN A 78 2.18 2.04 8.71
N GLY A 79 1.23 1.34 9.34
CA GLY A 79 0.01 1.94 9.87
C GLY A 79 0.31 3.00 10.92
N SER A 80 1.21 2.71 11.86
CA SER A 80 1.62 3.66 12.90
C SER A 80 2.33 4.88 12.31
N VAL A 81 3.26 4.68 11.36
CA VAL A 81 3.97 5.77 10.67
C VAL A 81 2.99 6.64 9.89
N GLY A 82 2.02 6.04 9.20
CA GLY A 82 0.96 6.77 8.48
C GLY A 82 0.05 7.57 9.42
N VAL A 83 -0.40 6.97 10.53
CA VAL A 83 -1.23 7.65 11.54
C VAL A 83 -0.46 8.82 12.15
N THR A 84 0.77 8.60 12.61
CA THR A 84 1.59 9.65 13.24
C THR A 84 1.89 10.78 12.26
N ALA A 85 2.34 10.47 11.03
CA ALA A 85 2.60 11.48 10.02
C ALA A 85 1.32 12.24 9.63
N GLY A 86 0.21 11.51 9.49
CA GLY A 86 -1.10 12.09 9.14
C GLY A 86 -1.62 13.04 10.22
N THR A 87 -1.55 12.64 11.50
CA THR A 87 -1.93 13.51 12.62
C THR A 87 -1.03 14.73 12.70
N ILE A 88 0.29 14.58 12.55
CA ILE A 88 1.22 15.71 12.54
C ILE A 88 0.89 16.68 11.40
N ALA A 89 0.63 16.17 10.20
CA ALA A 89 0.25 17.00 9.04
C ALA A 89 -1.05 17.77 9.28
N LEU A 90 -2.06 17.13 9.86
CA LEU A 90 -3.37 17.76 10.12
C LEU A 90 -3.34 18.75 11.28
N VAL A 91 -2.48 18.57 12.28
CA VAL A 91 -2.33 19.54 13.38
C VAL A 91 -1.50 20.74 12.94
N PHE A 92 -0.47 20.51 12.12
CA PHE A 92 0.49 21.54 11.70
C PHE A 92 0.38 21.85 10.20
N HIS A 93 -0.83 21.87 9.63
CA HIS A 93 -1.04 22.10 8.19
C HIS A 93 -0.58 23.48 7.71
N GLY A 94 -0.47 24.47 8.60
CA GLY A 94 0.12 25.78 8.33
C GLY A 94 1.66 25.81 8.31
N GLY A 95 2.36 24.67 8.42
CA GLY A 95 3.82 24.59 8.52
C GLY A 95 4.60 24.96 7.25
N GLY A 96 3.91 25.22 6.14
CA GLY A 96 4.52 25.67 4.89
C GLY A 96 5.23 24.57 4.08
N LEU A 97 5.90 24.98 3.01
CA LEU A 97 6.46 24.06 2.01
C LEU A 97 7.58 23.17 2.55
N GLY A 98 8.50 23.73 3.34
CA GLY A 98 9.59 22.95 3.93
C GLY A 98 9.07 21.84 4.84
N PHE A 99 8.02 22.11 5.61
CA PHE A 99 7.38 21.12 6.46
C PHE A 99 6.65 20.04 5.66
N PHE A 100 5.92 20.42 4.61
CA PHE A 100 5.30 19.47 3.67
C PHE A 100 6.36 18.51 3.08
N LEU A 101 7.43 19.06 2.52
CA LEU A 101 8.49 18.27 1.92
C LEU A 101 9.16 17.36 2.93
N TYR A 102 9.52 17.87 4.10
CA TYR A 102 10.12 17.06 5.16
C TYR A 102 9.21 15.89 5.55
N LEU A 103 7.95 16.18 5.87
CA LEU A 103 7.04 15.20 6.43
C LEU A 103 6.70 14.11 5.42
N VAL A 104 6.41 14.47 4.16
CA VAL A 104 6.12 13.51 3.09
C VAL A 104 7.37 12.71 2.74
N THR A 105 8.55 13.32 2.69
CA THR A 105 9.80 12.61 2.38
C THR A 105 10.16 11.61 3.47
N VAL A 106 10.08 12.00 4.74
CA VAL A 106 10.34 11.10 5.88
C VAL A 106 9.35 9.95 5.90
N TRP A 107 8.05 10.24 5.75
CA TRP A 107 7.02 9.20 5.66
C TRP A 107 7.26 8.24 4.49
N ALA A 108 7.57 8.78 3.30
CA ALA A 108 7.78 8.00 2.09
C ALA A 108 9.08 7.18 2.15
N ALA A 109 10.13 7.71 2.76
CA ALA A 109 11.37 6.96 2.99
C ALA A 109 11.11 5.79 3.95
N VAL A 110 10.50 6.04 5.11
CA VAL A 110 10.26 4.99 6.10
C VAL A 110 9.35 3.89 5.54
N THR A 111 8.23 4.26 4.92
CA THR A 111 7.28 3.28 4.36
C THR A 111 7.84 2.59 3.10
N GLY A 112 8.43 3.35 2.18
CA GLY A 112 9.01 2.85 0.94
C GLY A 112 10.17 1.88 1.16
N PHE A 113 11.12 2.20 2.05
CA PHE A 113 12.21 1.28 2.37
C PHE A 113 11.74 0.04 3.11
N ALA A 114 10.77 0.16 4.03
CA ALA A 114 10.23 -1.00 4.75
C ALA A 114 9.56 -2.01 3.78
N GLU A 115 8.74 -1.52 2.84
CA GLU A 115 8.06 -2.34 1.84
C GLU A 115 9.02 -2.89 0.76
N LEU A 116 10.01 -2.09 0.35
CA LEU A 116 11.02 -2.53 -0.61
C LEU A 116 11.89 -3.65 -0.03
N TYR A 117 12.33 -3.51 1.22
CA TYR A 117 13.11 -4.51 1.93
C TYR A 117 12.33 -5.82 2.11
N SER A 118 11.04 -5.75 2.47
CA SER A 118 10.21 -6.93 2.63
C SER A 118 10.01 -7.67 1.31
N GLY A 119 9.73 -6.96 0.22
CA GLY A 119 9.58 -7.55 -1.12
C GLY A 119 10.86 -8.24 -1.62
N ILE A 120 12.04 -7.66 -1.37
CA ILE A 120 13.33 -8.26 -1.77
C ILE A 120 13.64 -9.50 -0.93
N ARG A 121 13.37 -9.48 0.38
CA ARG A 121 13.67 -10.60 1.28
C ARG A 121 12.71 -11.77 1.11
N ALA A 122 11.45 -11.50 0.73
CA ALA A 122 10.40 -12.50 0.64
C ALA A 122 10.35 -13.21 -0.73
N ARG A 123 10.85 -12.57 -1.81
CA ARG A 123 10.86 -12.84 -3.28
C ARG A 123 10.79 -14.28 -3.85
N ARG A 124 10.76 -15.33 -3.04
CA ARG A 124 10.78 -16.73 -3.44
C ARG A 124 9.49 -17.51 -3.13
N ARG A 125 8.42 -16.90 -2.59
CA ARG A 125 7.27 -17.70 -2.11
C ARG A 125 5.90 -17.40 -2.74
N ASP A 126 5.54 -16.17 -3.14
CA ASP A 126 4.17 -15.91 -3.64
C ASP A 126 3.98 -14.70 -4.59
N PRO A 127 2.92 -14.68 -5.44
CA PRO A 127 2.60 -13.57 -6.33
C PRO A 127 2.35 -12.23 -5.62
N GLY A 128 1.76 -12.27 -4.43
CA GLY A 128 1.50 -11.08 -3.62
C GLY A 128 2.77 -10.33 -3.19
N GLU A 129 3.93 -10.98 -3.17
CA GLU A 129 5.20 -10.37 -2.74
C GLU A 129 5.77 -9.37 -3.76
N ARG A 130 5.46 -9.55 -5.04
CA ARG A 130 5.85 -8.60 -6.11
C ARG A 130 5.16 -7.27 -5.94
N ASP A 131 3.94 -7.30 -5.41
CA ASP A 131 3.12 -6.10 -5.29
C ASP A 131 3.71 -5.12 -4.27
N TRP A 132 4.28 -5.67 -3.21
CA TRP A 132 4.89 -4.88 -2.13
C TRP A 132 6.20 -4.25 -2.58
N MET A 133 6.97 -4.98 -3.39
CA MET A 133 8.18 -4.44 -4.00
C MET A 133 7.87 -3.24 -4.89
N LEU A 134 6.76 -3.28 -5.64
CA LEU A 134 6.34 -2.18 -6.52
C LEU A 134 5.84 -0.97 -5.73
N VAL A 135 4.98 -1.16 -4.72
CA VAL A 135 4.49 -0.04 -3.89
C VAL A 135 5.63 0.59 -3.09
N GLY A 136 6.51 -0.23 -2.52
CA GLY A 136 7.68 0.24 -1.78
C GLY A 136 8.65 1.01 -2.67
N ALA A 137 8.92 0.50 -3.89
CA ALA A 137 9.75 1.20 -4.87
C ALA A 137 9.13 2.54 -5.30
N LEU A 138 7.82 2.57 -5.62
CA LEU A 138 7.13 3.80 -6.01
C LEU A 138 7.19 4.85 -4.89
N THR A 139 7.03 4.42 -3.64
CA THR A 139 7.05 5.30 -2.47
C THR A 139 8.48 5.78 -2.15
N ALA A 140 9.49 4.92 -2.31
CA ALA A 140 10.89 5.32 -2.20
C ALA A 140 11.30 6.31 -3.31
N VAL A 141 10.78 6.14 -4.54
CA VAL A 141 10.97 7.09 -5.64
C VAL A 141 10.36 8.44 -5.31
N LEU A 142 9.17 8.50 -4.70
CA LEU A 142 8.59 9.77 -4.24
C LEU A 142 9.53 10.49 -3.25
N ALA A 143 10.08 9.77 -2.27
CA ALA A 143 11.03 10.34 -1.32
C ALA A 143 12.28 10.91 -2.02
N LEU A 144 12.84 10.14 -2.97
CA LEU A 144 14.00 10.58 -3.74
C LEU A 144 13.69 11.82 -4.59
N VAL A 145 12.55 11.84 -5.26
CA VAL A 145 12.10 12.97 -6.09
C VAL A 145 11.97 14.24 -5.23
N PHE A 146 11.39 14.15 -4.04
CA PHE A 146 11.26 15.31 -3.13
C PHE A 146 12.59 15.81 -2.57
N LEU A 147 13.58 14.91 -2.40
CA LEU A 147 14.92 15.28 -1.95
C LEU A 147 15.74 15.97 -3.06
N LEU A 148 15.57 15.53 -4.30
CA LEU A 148 16.38 15.99 -5.44
C LEU A 148 15.79 17.22 -6.16
N LEU A 149 14.47 17.39 -6.15
CA LEU A 149 13.84 18.52 -6.82
C LEU A 149 13.95 19.80 -6.00
N PRO A 150 14.18 20.95 -6.66
CA PRO A 150 14.13 22.24 -5.98
C PRO A 150 12.73 22.47 -5.38
N PRO A 151 12.61 23.00 -4.15
CA PRO A 151 11.34 23.21 -3.49
C PRO A 151 10.39 24.12 -4.30
N ASN A 152 9.24 23.58 -4.69
CA ASN A 152 8.17 24.33 -5.35
C ASN A 152 6.81 23.72 -4.99
N ALA A 153 5.92 24.52 -4.38
CA ALA A 153 4.65 24.02 -3.88
C ALA A 153 3.77 23.38 -4.97
N VAL A 154 3.66 24.01 -6.14
CA VAL A 154 2.84 23.50 -7.24
C VAL A 154 3.35 22.15 -7.72
N VAL A 155 4.66 22.05 -7.94
CA VAL A 155 5.31 20.82 -8.40
C VAL A 155 5.20 19.72 -7.33
N SER A 156 5.50 20.03 -6.07
CA SER A 156 5.52 19.02 -5.00
C SER A 156 4.12 18.50 -4.67
N VAL A 157 3.11 19.38 -4.57
CA VAL A 157 1.73 18.95 -4.33
C VAL A 157 1.18 18.18 -5.54
N GLY A 158 1.46 18.64 -6.77
CA GLY A 158 1.09 17.94 -8.00
C GLY A 158 1.73 16.55 -8.11
N LEU A 159 3.02 16.43 -7.79
CA LEU A 159 3.74 15.14 -7.76
C LEU A 159 3.18 14.19 -6.69
N PHE A 160 2.82 14.72 -5.52
CA PHE A 160 2.14 13.92 -4.51
C PHE A 160 0.79 13.40 -5.03
N GLY A 161 -0.01 14.27 -5.68
CA GLY A 161 -1.24 13.86 -6.36
C GLY A 161 -1.00 12.76 -7.42
N ALA A 162 0.01 12.92 -8.27
CA ALA A 162 0.38 11.93 -9.28
C ALA A 162 0.80 10.58 -8.66
N TYR A 163 1.58 10.61 -7.57
CA TYR A 163 1.91 9.42 -6.80
C TYR A 163 0.65 8.73 -6.27
N LEU A 164 -0.32 9.48 -5.72
CA LEU A 164 -1.58 8.92 -5.23
C LEU A 164 -2.42 8.29 -6.35
N VAL A 165 -2.42 8.86 -7.55
CA VAL A 165 -3.06 8.24 -8.73
C VAL A 165 -2.39 6.91 -9.05
N LEU A 166 -1.05 6.89 -9.16
CA LEU A 166 -0.31 5.66 -9.47
C LEU A 166 -0.59 4.57 -8.42
N LEU A 167 -0.51 4.93 -7.13
CA LEU A 167 -0.81 4.03 -6.02
C LEU A 167 -2.26 3.53 -6.08
N GLY A 168 -3.22 4.44 -6.30
CA GLY A 168 -4.64 4.12 -6.34
C GLY A 168 -5.00 3.19 -7.50
N VAL A 169 -4.56 3.50 -8.72
CA VAL A 169 -4.78 2.67 -9.91
C VAL A 169 -4.17 1.29 -9.72
N TYR A 170 -2.94 1.24 -9.20
CA TYR A 170 -2.27 -0.01 -8.91
C TYR A 170 -3.05 -0.87 -7.91
N LEU A 171 -3.53 -0.28 -6.82
CA LEU A 171 -4.34 -0.98 -5.82
C LEU A 171 -5.71 -1.41 -6.34
N VAL A 172 -6.34 -0.65 -7.25
CA VAL A 172 -7.56 -1.07 -7.96
C VAL A 172 -7.28 -2.36 -8.73
N ILE A 173 -6.21 -2.37 -9.53
CA ILE A 173 -5.83 -3.53 -10.34
C ILE A 173 -5.55 -4.74 -9.43
N ALA A 174 -4.79 -4.55 -8.36
CA ALA A 174 -4.48 -5.62 -7.40
C ALA A 174 -5.75 -6.18 -6.73
N GLY A 175 -6.66 -5.31 -6.28
CA GLY A 175 -7.92 -5.74 -5.67
C GLY A 175 -8.83 -6.50 -6.62
N LEU A 176 -8.95 -6.01 -7.86
CA LEU A 176 -9.72 -6.68 -8.89
C LEU A 176 -9.09 -8.01 -9.34
N SER A 177 -7.76 -8.07 -9.43
CA SER A 177 -7.02 -9.30 -9.71
C SER A 177 -7.29 -10.37 -8.65
N LEU A 178 -7.31 -9.99 -7.37
CA LEU A 178 -7.66 -10.89 -6.27
C LEU A 178 -9.12 -11.36 -6.31
N LYS A 179 -10.05 -10.48 -6.70
CA LYS A 179 -11.48 -10.81 -6.84
C LYS A 179 -11.72 -11.84 -7.94
N TRP A 180 -10.98 -11.74 -9.04
CA TRP A 180 -11.15 -12.60 -10.23
C TRP A 180 -10.13 -13.72 -10.34
N ALA A 181 -9.23 -13.87 -9.37
CA ALA A 181 -8.35 -15.01 -9.28
C ALA A 181 -9.21 -16.28 -9.19
N THR A 182 -9.26 -17.04 -10.28
CA THR A 182 -9.89 -18.36 -10.29
C THR A 182 -9.11 -19.23 -9.29
N PRO A 183 -9.77 -19.98 -8.38
CA PRO A 183 -9.07 -20.97 -7.58
C PRO A 183 -8.36 -21.92 -8.54
N ALA A 184 -7.05 -21.75 -8.72
CA ALA A 184 -6.30 -22.50 -9.70
C ALA A 184 -6.36 -23.98 -9.30
N ALA A 185 -7.00 -24.76 -10.17
CA ALA A 185 -7.05 -26.22 -10.21
C ALA A 185 -7.13 -26.91 -8.84
N ARG A 186 -8.34 -27.38 -8.48
CA ARG A 186 -8.41 -28.69 -7.82
C ARG A 186 -7.49 -29.59 -8.62
N VAL A 187 -6.42 -30.05 -8.00
CA VAL A 187 -5.78 -31.29 -8.45
C VAL A 187 -6.91 -32.30 -8.34
N ASP A 188 -7.58 -32.58 -9.45
CA ASP A 188 -8.43 -33.76 -9.51
C ASP A 188 -7.49 -34.91 -9.11
N PRO A 189 -7.82 -35.68 -8.07
CA PRO A 189 -7.00 -36.82 -7.70
C PRO A 189 -6.81 -37.64 -8.98
N ALA A 190 -5.56 -37.94 -9.31
CA ALA A 190 -5.24 -38.74 -10.48
C ALA A 190 -6.17 -39.98 -10.46
N PRO A 191 -6.81 -40.32 -11.60
CA PRO A 191 -7.65 -41.51 -11.64
C PRO A 191 -6.84 -42.71 -11.12
N PRO A 192 -7.48 -43.65 -10.39
CA PRO A 192 -6.78 -44.80 -9.83
C PRO A 192 -5.93 -45.46 -10.92
N ASN A 193 -4.65 -45.65 -10.63
CA ASN A 193 -3.77 -46.33 -11.56
C ASN A 193 -4.11 -47.83 -11.45
N ASP A 194 -4.67 -48.42 -12.51
CA ASP A 194 -5.02 -49.86 -12.57
C ASP A 194 -3.80 -50.80 -12.39
N SER A 195 -2.60 -50.26 -12.20
CA SER A 195 -1.38 -50.99 -11.86
C SER A 195 -1.36 -51.55 -10.45
N ASP A 196 -2.27 -51.13 -9.56
CA ASP A 196 -2.31 -51.56 -8.16
C ASP A 196 -3.19 -52.82 -7.93
N THR A 197 -3.72 -53.42 -9.01
CA THR A 197 -4.58 -54.62 -8.96
C THR A 197 -3.98 -55.89 -9.59
N LEU A 198 -2.65 -55.96 -9.74
CA LEU A 198 -1.91 -57.18 -10.15
C LEU A 198 -0.99 -57.67 -9.04
#